data_AF-A0A2C6LLH2-F1
#
_entry.id   AF-A0A2C6LLH2-F1
#
_cell.length_a   1.000
_cell.length_b   1.000
_cell.length_c   1.000
_cell.angle_alpha   90.00
_cell.angle_beta   90.00
_cell.angle_gamma   90.00
#
_symmetry.space_group_name_H-M   'P 1'
#
loop_
_entity.id
_entity.type
_entity.pdbx_description
1 polymer ?
#
loop_
_entity_poly.entity_id
_entity_poly.type
_entity_poly.pdbx_seq_one_letter_code
_entity_poly.pdbx_strand_id
1 'polypeptide(L)' 'MTTLTMVIGMLPTALSLTDGAENRTGMAWVLIGGLISSTVFTLFVIPVVYTIIDDWKTKWRRRKDLQALPVPELTMQ' A
#
# COMPACT_ATOMS: atom_id res chain seq x y z
N MET A 1 7.60 4.81 10.58
CA MET A 1 7.73 5.58 11.84
C MET A 1 6.71 5.12 12.86
N THR A 2 5.40 5.21 12.58
CA THR A 2 4.31 4.84 13.49
C THR A 2 4.36 3.38 13.96
N THR A 3 4.61 2.42 13.07
CA THR A 3 4.70 0.99 13.42
C THR A 3 5.76 0.71 14.48
N LEU A 4 6.95 1.30 14.33
CA LEU A 4 8.05 1.11 15.29
C LEU A 4 7.70 1.68 16.66
N THR A 5 7.12 2.88 16.71
CA THR A 5 6.64 3.49 17.97
C THR A 5 5.62 2.58 18.66
N MET A 6 4.71 2.00 17.89
CA MET A 6 3.65 1.14 18.40
C MET A 6 4.19 -0.20 18.93
N VAL A 7 5.15 -0.80 18.23
CA VAL A 7 5.84 -2.03 18.67
C VAL A 7 6.64 -1.78 19.94
N ILE A 8 7.38 -0.68 20.02
CA ILE A 8 8.16 -0.31 21.21
C ILE A 8 7.23 -0.05 22.41
N GLY A 9 6.11 0.65 22.20
CA GLY A 9 5.12 0.92 23.26
C GLY A 9 4.42 -0.33 23.79
N MET A 10 4.25 -1.37 22.96
CA MET A 10 3.65 -2.64 23.35
C MET A 10 4.66 -3.68 23.86
N LEU A 11 5.95 -3.43 23.69
CA LEU A 11 7.03 -4.33 24.10
C LEU A 11 6.96 -4.78 25.58
N PRO A 12 6.71 -3.89 26.58
CA PRO A 12 6.63 -4.33 27.98
C PRO A 12 5.44 -5.27 28.23
N THR A 13 4.30 -5.00 27.60
CA THR A 13 3.09 -5.84 27.69
C THR A 13 3.29 -7.18 26.98
N ALA A 14 4.00 -7.20 25.84
CA ALA A 14 4.30 -8.43 25.10
C ALA A 14 5.29 -9.35 25.85
N LEU A 15 6.10 -8.79 26.74
CA LEU A 15 7.02 -9.53 27.62
C LEU A 15 6.40 -9.90 28.98
N SER A 16 5.09 -9.66 29.17
CA SER A 16 4.38 -9.91 30.43
C SER A 16 4.98 -9.22 31.66
N LEU A 17 5.63 -8.07 31.47
CA LEU A 17 6.31 -7.31 32.54
C LEU A 17 5.34 -6.49 33.41
N THR A 18 4.05 -6.46 33.06
CA THR A 18 3.01 -5.65 33.72
C THR A 18 1.95 -6.53 34.39
N ASP A 19 1.48 -6.12 35.58
CA ASP A 19 0.42 -6.83 36.30
C ASP A 19 -0.86 -6.93 35.45
N GLY A 20 -1.45 -8.13 35.38
CA GLY A 20 -2.62 -8.41 34.53
C GLY A 20 -2.31 -8.50 33.03
N ALA A 21 -1.03 -8.59 32.65
CA ALA A 21 -0.63 -8.77 31.25
C ALA A 21 -0.96 -10.15 30.70
N GLU A 22 -1.16 -11.19 31.52
CA GLU A 22 -1.38 -12.58 31.05
C GLU A 22 -2.43 -12.68 29.93
N ASN A 23 -3.55 -11.97 30.06
CA ASN A 23 -4.61 -11.95 29.04
C ASN A 23 -4.29 -11.04 27.83
N ARG A 24 -3.43 -10.04 28.00
CA ARG A 24 -3.10 -9.02 27.00
C ARG A 24 -1.83 -9.35 26.21
N THR A 25 -0.96 -10.20 26.74
CA THR A 25 0.29 -10.63 26.11
C THR A 25 0.01 -11.29 24.76
N GLY A 26 -0.96 -12.22 24.69
CA GLY A 26 -1.33 -12.88 23.44
C GLY A 26 -1.84 -11.89 22.39
N MET A 27 -2.66 -10.92 22.79
CA MET A 27 -3.16 -9.87 21.90
C MET A 27 -2.03 -8.96 21.40
N ALA A 28 -1.07 -8.61 22.27
CA ALA A 28 0.08 -7.78 21.90
C ALA A 28 0.96 -8.45 20.82
N TRP A 29 1.21 -9.76 20.95
CA TRP A 29 1.97 -10.51 19.94
C TRP A 29 1.27 -10.56 18.58
N VAL A 30 -0.06 -10.74 18.57
CA VAL A 30 -0.87 -10.70 17.33
C VAL A 30 -0.75 -9.33 16.65
N LEU A 31 -0.84 -8.24 17.41
CA LEU A 31 -0.73 -6.89 16.88
C LEU A 31 0.67 -6.60 16.32
N ILE A 32 1.74 -6.97 17.04
CA ILE A 32 3.12 -6.76 16.58
C ILE A 32 3.34 -7.49 15.25
N GLY A 33 2.95 -8.76 15.16
CA GLY A 33 3.06 -9.54 13.93
C GLY A 33 2.25 -8.94 12.78
N GLY A 34 0.97 -8.61 13.04
CA GLY A 34 0.06 -8.06 12.05
C GLY A 34 0.48 -6.68 11.53
N LEU A 35 1.02 -5.82 12.39
CA LEU A 35 1.51 -4.50 11.99
C LEU A 35 2.76 -4.60 11.12
N ILE A 36 3.69 -5.50 11.45
CA ILE A 36 4.88 -5.74 10.64
C ILE A 36 4.48 -6.32 9.28
N SER A 37 3.64 -7.36 9.27
CA SER A 37 3.19 -7.99 8.02
C SER A 37 2.40 -7.02 7.15
N SER A 38 1.52 -6.21 7.73
CA SER A 38 0.75 -5.18 7.01
C SER A 38 1.67 -4.11 6.43
N THR A 39 2.70 -3.67 7.16
CA THR A 39 3.65 -2.68 6.65
C THR A 39 4.38 -3.21 5.41
N VAL A 40 4.90 -4.43 5.49
CA VAL A 40 5.58 -5.07 4.35
C VAL A 40 4.60 -5.30 3.21
N PHE A 41 3.44 -5.88 3.48
CA PHE A 41 2.42 -6.17 2.48
C PHE A 41 2.01 -4.91 1.71
N THR A 42 1.76 -3.82 2.42
CA THR A 42 1.32 -2.55 1.82
C THR A 42 2.39 -1.92 0.95
N LEU A 43 3.67 -2.02 1.33
CA LEU A 43 4.79 -1.58 0.49
C LEU A 43 4.86 -2.30 -0.86
N PHE A 44 4.39 -3.55 -0.95
CA PHE A 44 4.30 -4.29 -2.21
C PHE A 44 2.96 -4.10 -2.92
N VAL A 45 1.84 -4.09 -2.19
CA VAL A 45 0.51 -4.03 -2.79
C VAL A 45 0.21 -2.65 -3.39
N ILE A 46 0.59 -1.56 -2.72
CA ILE A 46 0.36 -0.21 -3.24
C ILE A 46 0.97 -0.02 -4.65
N PRO A 47 2.28 -0.29 -4.88
CA PRO A 47 2.85 -0.08 -6.20
C PRO A 47 2.23 -0.99 -7.26
N VAL A 48 1.95 -2.25 -6.92
CA VAL A 48 1.27 -3.19 -7.85
C VAL A 48 -0.09 -2.64 -8.26
N VAL A 49 -0.92 -2.25 -7.30
CA VAL A 49 -2.24 -1.66 -7.59
C VAL A 49 -2.11 -0.38 -8.40
N TYR A 50 -1.12 0.47 -8.09
CA TYR A 50 -0.90 1.71 -8.83
C TYR A 50 -0.54 1.46 -10.30
N THR A 51 0.34 0.50 -10.59
CA THR A 51 0.70 0.13 -11.97
C THR A 51 -0.51 -0.41 -12.75
N ILE A 52 -1.34 -1.23 -12.13
CA ILE A 52 -2.56 -1.77 -12.75
C ILE A 52 -3.52 -0.64 -13.13
N ILE A 53 -3.73 0.32 -12.23
CA ILE A 53 -4.61 1.47 -12.47
C ILE A 53 -4.03 2.39 -13.55
N ASP A 54 -2.72 2.66 -13.52
CA ASP A 54 -2.07 3.54 -14.49
C ASP A 54 -2.07 2.94 -15.90
N ASP A 55 -1.84 1.63 -16.03
CA ASP A 55 -1.94 0.91 -17.31
C ASP A 55 -3.36 0.98 -17.88
N TRP A 56 -4.37 0.83 -17.02
CA TRP A 56 -5.77 0.92 -17.44
C TRP A 56 -6.13 2.34 -17.89
N LYS A 57 -5.69 3.35 -17.14
CA LYS A 57 -5.88 4.77 -17.50
C LYS A 57 -5.18 5.11 -18.81
N THR A 58 -3.96 4.64 -19.01
CA THR A 58 -3.15 4.89 -20.21
C THR A 58 -3.77 4.24 -21.45
N LYS A 59 -4.28 3.02 -21.33
CA LYS A 59 -4.99 2.33 -22.41
C LYS A 59 -6.27 3.06 -22.82
N TRP A 60 -6.95 3.68 -21.86
CA TRP A 60 -8.16 4.45 -22.13
C TRP A 60 -7.85 5.85 -22.72
N ARG A 61 -6.76 6.47 -22.29
CA ARG A 61 -6.30 7.78 -22.79
C ARG A 61 -5.73 7.70 -24.20
N ARG A 62 -4.96 6.65 -24.53
CA ARG A 62 -4.47 6.38 -25.90
C ARG A 62 -5.60 6.34 -26.94
N ARG A 63 -6.80 5.86 -26.57
CA ARG A 63 -7.95 5.86 -27.49
C ARG A 63 -8.48 7.26 -27.78
N LYS A 64 -8.35 8.21 -26.85
CA LYS A 64 -8.76 9.61 -27.04
C LYS A 64 -7.70 10.40 -27.81
N ASP A 65 -6.42 10.17 -27.52
CA ASP A 65 -5.31 10.90 -28.14
C ASP A 65 -5.11 10.52 -29.62
N LEU A 66 -5.31 9.25 -30.00
CA LEU A 66 -5.28 8.80 -31.40
C LEU A 66 -6.44 9.35 -32.23
N GLN A 67 -7.55 9.74 -31.58
CA GLN A 67 -8.73 10.32 -32.21
C GLN A 67 -8.61 11.84 -32.37
N ALA A 68 -7.66 12.47 -31.65
CA ALA A 68 -7.37 13.90 -31.69
C ALA A 68 -6.21 14.26 -32.63
N LEU A 69 -5.62 13.28 -33.34
CA LEU A 69 -4.60 13.57 -34.34
C LEU A 69 -5.26 14.35 -35.50
N PRO A 70 -4.83 15.59 -35.78
CA PRO A 70 -5.20 16.26 -37.01
C PRO A 70 -4.65 15.41 -38.15
N VAL A 71 -5.56 14.90 -39.00
CA VAL A 71 -5.17 14.28 -40.25
C VAL A 71 -4.32 15.32 -40.97
N PRO A 72 -3.04 15.02 -41.30
CA PRO A 72 -2.28 15.93 -42.12
C PRO A 72 -3.10 16.12 -43.40
N GLU A 73 -3.53 17.36 -43.67
CA GLU A 73 -3.99 17.77 -44.99
C GLU A 73 -2.82 17.53 -45.94
N LEU A 74 -2.72 16.29 -46.40
CA LEU A 74 -1.88 15.91 -47.52
C LEU A 74 -2.49 16.65 -48.71
N THR A 75 -1.92 17.82 -48.99
CA THR A 75 -1.48 18.21 -50.32
C THR A 75 -2.33 17.62 -51.45
N MET A 76 -3.43 18.31 -51.76
CA MET A 76 -4.00 18.45 -53.11
C MET A 76 -4.42 19.92 -53.16
N GLN A 77 -3.65 20.89 -53.66
CA GLN A 77 -3.21 21.03 -55.06
C GLN A 77 -4.24 20.45 -56.02
#